data_AF-A0A1A2UUK7-F1
#
_entry.id   AF-A0A1A2UUK7-F1
#
_cell.length_a   1.000
_cell.length_b   1.000
_cell.length_c   1.000
_cell.angle_alpha   90.00
_cell.angle_beta   90.00
_cell.angle_gamma   90.00
#
_symmetry.space_group_name_H-M   'P 1'
#
loop_
_entity.id
_entity.type
_entity.pdbx_description
1 polymer ?
#
loop_
_entity_poly.entity_id
_entity_poly.type
_entity_poly.pdbx_seq_one_letter_code
_entity_poly.pdbx_strand_id
1 'polypeptide(L)'
;MAVAEKLRLPRLAAAINHERVRLGLKLEPAEADRLRATGDVPRDGNGIATVTAELDAASGIRLLARSRARDDRDRACRNAKALLAGIDAAARPLANLQARLLLVETLTAVGRAEDARDDLALVCAQCAQHGLPRLLIDAGLG
;
A
#
# COMPACT_ATOMS: atom_id res chain seq x y z
N MET A 1 -8.41 8.31 -15.84
CA MET A 1 -7.89 9.45 -15.07
C MET A 1 -8.61 10.76 -15.39
N ALA A 2 -8.91 11.02 -16.68
CA ALA A 2 -9.52 12.28 -17.14
C ALA A 2 -10.67 12.86 -16.30
N VAL A 3 -11.65 12.07 -15.81
CA VAL A 3 -12.80 12.64 -15.08
C VAL A 3 -12.45 13.05 -13.64
N ALA A 4 -11.74 12.22 -12.87
CA ALA A 4 -11.35 12.58 -11.49
C ALA A 4 -10.36 13.74 -11.45
N GLU A 5 -9.42 13.79 -12.39
CA GLU A 5 -8.49 14.92 -12.57
C GLU A 5 -9.24 16.19 -12.99
N LYS A 6 -10.15 16.10 -13.96
CA LYS A 6 -11.00 17.24 -14.38
C LYS A 6 -11.86 17.78 -13.24
N LEU A 7 -12.32 16.91 -12.34
CA LEU A 7 -13.13 17.28 -11.19
C LEU A 7 -12.31 17.62 -9.94
N ARG A 8 -10.97 17.64 -10.02
CA ARG A 8 -10.06 17.91 -8.90
C ARG A 8 -10.33 17.03 -7.68
N LEU A 9 -10.51 15.73 -7.89
CA LEU A 9 -10.75 14.72 -6.84
C LEU A 9 -9.51 13.85 -6.63
N PRO A 10 -8.44 14.37 -5.98
CA PRO A 10 -7.16 13.67 -5.88
C PRO A 10 -7.26 12.34 -5.12
N ARG A 11 -8.05 12.29 -4.06
CA ARG A 11 -8.28 11.06 -3.29
C ARG A 11 -8.95 9.95 -4.11
N LEU A 12 -9.87 10.32 -5.00
CA LEU A 12 -10.54 9.37 -5.89
C LEU A 12 -9.57 8.86 -6.96
N ALA A 13 -8.77 9.76 -7.54
CA ALA A 13 -7.74 9.38 -8.52
C ALA A 13 -6.72 8.40 -7.90
N ALA A 14 -6.22 8.70 -6.71
CA ALA A 14 -5.30 7.82 -5.97
C ALA A 14 -5.94 6.46 -5.65
N ALA A 15 -7.21 6.43 -5.21
CA ALA A 15 -7.92 5.18 -4.94
C ALA A 15 -8.09 4.31 -6.20
N ILE A 16 -8.42 4.92 -7.34
CA ILE A 16 -8.53 4.19 -8.62
C ILE A 16 -7.17 3.59 -9.02
N ASN A 17 -6.09 4.38 -8.90
CA ASN A 17 -4.75 3.88 -9.22
C ASN A 17 -4.32 2.77 -8.28
N HIS A 18 -4.63 2.89 -6.99
CA HIS A 18 -4.37 1.86 -5.99
C HIS A 18 -5.01 0.52 -6.38
N GLU A 19 -6.29 0.54 -6.74
CA GLU A 19 -6.99 -0.69 -7.17
C GLU A 19 -6.46 -1.22 -8.50
N ARG A 20 -6.15 -0.35 -9.48
CA ARG A 20 -5.53 -0.77 -10.75
C ARG A 20 -4.20 -1.48 -10.50
N VAL A 21 -3.34 -0.91 -9.66
CA VAL A 21 -2.06 -1.51 -9.31
C VAL A 21 -2.30 -2.82 -8.58
N ARG A 22 -3.17 -2.87 -7.57
CA ARG A 22 -3.48 -4.12 -6.84
C ARG A 22 -3.89 -5.25 -7.79
N LEU A 23 -4.81 -4.97 -8.72
CA LEU A 23 -5.31 -5.91 -9.73
C LEU A 23 -4.37 -6.18 -10.90
N GLY A 24 -3.20 -5.53 -10.98
CA GLY A 24 -2.24 -5.70 -12.08
C GLY A 24 -2.69 -5.08 -13.40
N LEU A 25 -3.64 -4.15 -13.36
CA LEU A 25 -4.09 -3.40 -14.53
C LEU A 25 -3.01 -2.39 -14.95
N LYS A 26 -2.89 -2.16 -16.27
CA LYS A 26 -1.90 -1.22 -16.82
C LYS A 26 -2.16 0.20 -16.29
N LEU A 27 -1.11 0.94 -16.02
CA LEU A 27 -1.13 2.39 -15.81
C LEU A 27 -0.36 3.07 -16.94
N GLU A 28 -0.62 4.36 -17.16
CA GLU A 28 0.24 5.16 -18.03
C GLU A 28 1.68 5.18 -17.48
N PRO A 29 2.72 5.08 -18.32
CA PRO A 29 4.10 4.99 -17.86
C PRO A 29 4.50 6.14 -16.92
N ALA A 30 4.18 7.38 -17.29
CA ALA A 30 4.47 8.56 -16.48
C ALA A 30 3.81 8.51 -15.10
N GLU A 31 2.59 7.96 -15.01
CA GLU A 31 1.88 7.82 -13.74
C GLU A 31 2.48 6.70 -12.88
N ALA A 32 2.88 5.59 -13.50
CA ALA A 32 3.58 4.53 -12.80
C ALA A 32 4.93 5.02 -12.24
N ASP A 33 5.66 5.86 -12.98
CA ASP A 33 6.92 6.44 -12.55
C ASP A 33 6.72 7.47 -11.42
N ARG A 34 5.68 8.31 -11.50
CA ARG A 34 5.27 9.19 -10.39
C ARG A 34 5.02 8.40 -9.10
N LEU A 35 4.28 7.31 -9.18
CA LEU A 35 3.95 6.46 -8.04
C LEU A 35 5.18 5.74 -7.48
N ARG A 36 6.09 5.24 -8.33
CA ARG A 36 7.39 4.69 -7.87
C ARG A 36 8.25 5.75 -7.19
N ALA A 37 8.14 7.00 -7.61
CA ALA A 37 8.85 8.13 -7.02
C ALA A 37 8.21 8.66 -5.73
N THR A 38 7.00 8.20 -5.36
CA THR A 38 6.33 8.64 -4.13
C THR A 38 7.24 8.42 -2.91
N GLY A 39 7.46 9.53 -2.18
CA GLY A 39 8.27 9.60 -0.98
C GLY A 39 7.42 9.49 0.28
N ASP A 40 7.80 10.26 1.30
CA ASP A 40 7.13 10.21 2.60
C ASP A 40 5.69 10.75 2.55
N VAL A 41 4.83 10.13 3.36
CA VAL A 41 3.45 10.56 3.56
C VAL A 41 3.43 11.84 4.42
N PRO A 42 2.80 12.94 3.98
CA PRO A 42 2.68 14.16 4.76
C PRO A 42 1.94 13.94 6.08
N ARG A 43 2.46 14.57 7.15
CA ARG A 43 1.88 14.55 8.50
C ARG A 43 1.49 15.95 8.99
N ASP A 44 0.89 16.73 8.10
CA ASP A 44 0.47 18.11 8.34
C ASP A 44 -0.92 18.23 9.01
N GLY A 45 -1.55 17.10 9.32
CA GLY A 45 -2.89 17.04 9.93
C GLY A 45 -4.04 17.08 8.92
N ASN A 46 -3.76 17.20 7.61
CA ASN A 46 -4.79 17.14 6.59
C ASN A 46 -5.12 15.69 6.22
N GLY A 47 -6.17 15.14 6.82
CA GLY A 47 -6.57 13.74 6.61
C GLY A 47 -6.83 13.34 5.15
N ILE A 48 -7.33 14.26 4.30
CA ILE A 48 -7.53 13.97 2.87
C ILE A 48 -6.18 13.85 2.16
N ALA A 49 -5.25 14.77 2.43
CA ALA A 49 -3.91 14.73 1.86
C ALA A 49 -3.15 13.49 2.33
N THR A 50 -3.23 13.16 3.63
CA THR A 50 -2.63 11.96 4.21
C THR A 50 -3.16 10.69 3.54
N VAL A 51 -4.48 10.49 3.45
CA VAL A 51 -5.05 9.29 2.81
C VAL A 51 -4.68 9.21 1.33
N THR A 52 -4.66 10.35 0.62
CA THR A 52 -4.25 10.39 -0.80
C THR A 52 -2.79 9.94 -0.95
N ALA A 53 -1.89 10.45 -0.11
CA ALA A 53 -0.48 10.09 -0.14
C ALA A 53 -0.23 8.64 0.28
N GLU A 54 -0.98 8.10 1.25
CA GLU A 54 -0.90 6.68 1.63
C GLU A 54 -1.32 5.74 0.49
N LEU A 55 -2.37 6.10 -0.25
CA LEU A 55 -2.82 5.34 -1.43
C LEU A 55 -1.77 5.35 -2.54
N ASP A 56 -1.19 6.51 -2.82
CA ASP A 56 -0.10 6.66 -3.80
C ASP A 56 1.14 5.86 -3.36
N ALA A 57 1.53 5.95 -2.08
CA ALA A 57 2.67 5.23 -1.53
C ALA A 57 2.47 3.71 -1.63
N ALA A 58 1.29 3.21 -1.28
CA ALA A 58 0.96 1.79 -1.40
C ALA A 58 0.98 1.30 -2.85
N SER A 59 0.55 2.14 -3.79
CA SER A 59 0.63 1.86 -5.23
C SER A 59 2.10 1.78 -5.69
N GLY A 60 2.93 2.74 -5.27
CA GLY A 60 4.37 2.76 -5.54
C GLY A 60 5.09 1.53 -5.00
N ILE A 61 4.79 1.13 -3.77
CA ILE A 61 5.36 -0.07 -3.13
C ILE A 61 5.07 -1.32 -3.96
N ARG A 62 3.82 -1.54 -4.38
CA ARG A 62 3.46 -2.71 -5.21
C ARG A 62 4.13 -2.69 -6.58
N LEU A 63 4.26 -1.50 -7.20
CA LEU A 63 4.97 -1.34 -8.47
C LEU A 63 6.46 -1.67 -8.33
N LEU A 64 7.09 -1.24 -7.24
CA LEU A 64 8.50 -1.54 -6.93
C LEU A 64 8.71 -3.03 -6.61
N ALA A 65 7.83 -3.63 -5.80
CA ALA A 65 7.92 -5.04 -5.43
C ALA A 65 7.85 -5.99 -6.65
N ARG A 66 7.08 -5.61 -7.68
CA ARG A 66 6.95 -6.36 -8.94
C ARG A 66 8.13 -6.16 -9.90
N SER A 67 9.02 -5.20 -9.64
CA SER A 67 10.22 -4.99 -10.44
C SER A 67 11.14 -6.21 -10.40
N ARG A 68 11.98 -6.36 -11.43
CA ARG A 68 13.06 -7.36 -11.43
C ARG A 68 14.35 -6.81 -10.81
N ALA A 69 14.47 -5.50 -10.67
CA ALA A 69 15.63 -4.87 -10.08
C ALA A 69 15.65 -5.12 -8.55
N ARG A 70 16.81 -5.57 -8.04
CA ARG A 70 16.99 -5.82 -6.61
C ARG A 70 16.80 -4.54 -5.78
N ASP A 71 17.31 -3.41 -6.28
CA ASP A 71 17.23 -2.12 -5.59
C ASP A 71 15.78 -1.63 -5.43
N ASP A 72 14.93 -1.85 -6.44
CA ASP A 72 13.50 -1.54 -6.38
C ASP A 72 12.81 -2.40 -5.33
N ARG A 73 13.11 -3.71 -5.28
CA ARG A 73 12.52 -4.63 -4.29
C ARG A 73 12.94 -4.27 -2.86
N ASP A 74 14.20 -3.93 -2.67
CA ASP A 74 14.71 -3.46 -1.37
C ASP A 74 14.05 -2.14 -0.98
N ARG A 75 13.85 -1.23 -1.94
CA ARG A 75 13.13 0.03 -1.72
C ARG A 75 11.66 -0.20 -1.39
N ALA A 76 10.99 -1.14 -2.04
CA ALA A 76 9.60 -1.51 -1.73
C ALA A 76 9.47 -1.93 -0.25
N CYS A 77 10.37 -2.79 0.22
CA CYS A 77 10.38 -3.25 1.61
C CYS A 77 10.62 -2.11 2.60
N ARG A 78 11.58 -1.22 2.31
CA ARG A 78 11.85 -0.04 3.15
C ARG A 78 10.65 0.90 3.21
N ASN A 79 10.05 1.19 2.06
CA ASN A 79 8.89 2.07 1.96
C ASN A 79 7.66 1.49 2.68
N ALA A 80 7.42 0.18 2.58
CA ALA A 80 6.32 -0.48 3.29
C ALA A 80 6.50 -0.40 4.82
N LYS A 81 7.72 -0.62 5.32
CA LYS A 81 8.05 -0.46 6.74
C LYS A 81 7.87 0.98 7.21
N ALA A 82 8.34 1.95 6.43
CA ALA A 82 8.22 3.38 6.75
C ALA A 82 6.74 3.83 6.76
N LEU A 83 5.93 3.35 5.81
CA LEU A 83 4.50 3.62 5.76
C LEU A 83 3.79 3.08 7.02
N LEU A 84 4.03 1.81 7.37
CA LEU A 84 3.44 1.21 8.57
C LEU A 84 3.86 1.95 9.85
N ALA A 85 5.15 2.27 9.98
CA ALA A 85 5.67 3.02 11.13
C ALA A 85 5.11 4.44 11.23
N GLY A 86 4.64 5.01 10.12
CA GLY A 86 4.06 6.34 10.07
C GLY A 86 2.59 6.43 10.48
N ILE A 87 1.91 5.29 10.69
CA ILE A 87 0.49 5.25 11.02
C ILE A 87 0.31 4.97 12.51
N ASP A 88 -0.33 5.90 13.21
CA ASP A 88 -0.80 5.70 14.58
C ASP A 88 -1.88 4.62 14.62
N ALA A 89 -1.55 3.48 15.22
CA ALA A 89 -2.45 2.32 15.30
C ALA A 89 -3.65 2.55 16.23
N ALA A 90 -3.51 3.41 17.25
CA ALA A 90 -4.61 3.70 18.18
C ALA A 90 -5.61 4.67 17.53
N ALA A 91 -5.10 5.70 16.84
CA ALA A 91 -5.95 6.69 16.18
C ALA A 91 -6.55 6.18 14.86
N ARG A 92 -5.82 5.34 14.12
CA ARG A 92 -6.18 4.89 12.76
C ARG A 92 -5.98 3.37 12.58
N PRO A 93 -6.72 2.53 13.34
CA PRO A 93 -6.49 1.08 13.37
C PRO A 93 -6.68 0.39 12.02
N LEU A 94 -7.68 0.80 11.23
CA LEU A 94 -7.89 0.22 9.89
C LEU A 94 -6.72 0.54 8.94
N ALA A 95 -6.22 1.78 8.96
CA ALA A 95 -5.07 2.16 8.14
C ALA A 95 -3.81 1.38 8.54
N ASN A 96 -3.61 1.14 9.85
CA ASN A 96 -2.50 0.33 10.35
C ASN A 96 -2.61 -1.13 9.85
N LEU A 97 -3.80 -1.72 9.94
CA LEU A 97 -4.06 -3.08 9.44
C LEU A 97 -3.76 -3.18 7.93
N GLN A 98 -4.24 -2.23 7.13
CA GLN A 98 -4.01 -2.21 5.67
C GLN A 98 -2.52 -2.04 5.32
N ALA A 99 -1.79 -1.17 6.04
CA ALA A 99 -0.35 -1.00 5.83
C ALA A 99 0.44 -2.25 6.25
N ARG A 100 0.01 -2.95 7.29
CA ARG A 100 0.63 -4.22 7.72
C ARG A 100 0.38 -5.33 6.70
N LEU A 101 -0.84 -5.44 6.17
CA LEU A 101 -1.14 -6.35 5.05
C LEU A 101 -0.25 -6.07 3.84
N LEU A 102 -0.07 -4.80 3.48
CA LEU A 102 0.83 -4.40 2.39
C LEU A 102 2.29 -4.78 2.67
N LEU A 103 2.77 -4.64 3.92
CA LEU A 103 4.12 -5.06 4.30
C LEU A 103 4.30 -6.57 4.09
N VAL A 104 3.34 -7.38 4.55
CA VAL A 104 3.34 -8.84 4.37
C VAL A 104 3.29 -9.21 2.88
N GLU A 105 2.38 -8.61 2.11
CA GLU A 105 2.30 -8.78 0.65
C GLU A 105 3.65 -8.48 -0.02
N THR A 106 4.27 -7.36 0.35
CA THR A 106 5.54 -6.90 -0.22
C THR A 106 6.68 -7.87 0.09
N LEU A 107 6.82 -8.29 1.36
CA LEU A 107 7.86 -9.23 1.79
C LEU A 107 7.70 -10.59 1.10
N THR A 108 6.47 -11.10 1.00
CA THR A 108 6.16 -12.32 0.27
C THR A 108 6.51 -12.20 -1.21
N ALA A 109 6.10 -11.10 -1.87
CA ALA A 109 6.36 -10.88 -3.29
C ALA A 109 7.86 -10.81 -3.65
N VAL A 110 8.71 -10.35 -2.73
CA VAL A 110 10.16 -10.30 -2.95
C VAL A 110 10.92 -11.53 -2.45
N GLY A 111 10.22 -12.57 -1.99
CA GLY A 111 10.82 -13.83 -1.52
C GLY A 111 11.35 -13.81 -0.07
N ARG A 112 10.84 -12.91 0.76
CA ARG A 112 11.22 -12.72 2.17
C ARG A 112 10.07 -13.04 3.13
N ALA A 113 9.26 -14.05 2.81
CA ALA A 113 8.05 -14.39 3.57
C ALA A 113 8.34 -14.71 5.04
N GLU A 114 9.51 -15.27 5.35
CA GLU A 114 9.92 -15.57 6.74
C GLU A 114 10.05 -14.31 7.60
N ASP A 115 10.44 -13.18 7.01
CA ASP A 115 10.51 -11.88 7.70
C ASP A 115 9.11 -11.32 8.02
N ALA A 116 8.05 -11.86 7.39
CA ALA A 116 6.67 -11.43 7.54
C ALA A 116 5.84 -12.35 8.43
N ARG A 117 6.43 -13.42 8.99
CA ARG A 117 5.68 -14.49 9.67
C ARG A 117 4.83 -13.97 10.84
N ASP A 118 5.45 -13.15 11.70
CA ASP A 118 4.78 -12.60 12.89
C ASP A 118 3.70 -11.59 12.50
N ASP A 119 3.98 -10.73 11.51
CA ASP A 119 3.01 -9.79 10.97
C ASP A 119 1.83 -10.51 10.32
N LEU A 120 2.06 -11.61 9.58
CA LEU A 120 1.02 -12.43 8.97
C LEU A 120 0.11 -13.05 10.03
N ALA A 121 0.69 -13.63 11.08
CA ALA A 121 -0.09 -14.20 12.19
C ALA A 121 -0.97 -13.13 12.86
N LEU A 122 -0.41 -11.94 13.08
CA LEU A 122 -1.13 -10.81 13.67
C LEU A 122 -2.29 -10.35 12.79
N VAL A 123 -2.07 -10.11 11.49
CA VAL A 123 -3.15 -9.64 10.60
C VAL A 123 -4.23 -10.70 10.40
N CYS A 124 -3.87 -11.99 10.40
CA CYS A 124 -4.85 -13.09 10.36
C CYS A 124 -5.75 -13.07 11.60
N ALA A 125 -5.17 -12.94 12.79
CA ALA A 125 -5.93 -12.85 14.04
C ALA A 125 -6.84 -11.61 14.06
N GLN A 126 -6.34 -10.45 13.66
CA GLN A 126 -7.12 -9.21 13.59
C GLN A 126 -8.28 -9.29 12.58
N CYS A 127 -8.02 -9.83 11.39
CA CYS A 127 -9.08 -10.00 10.38
C CYS A 127 -10.15 -10.99 10.84
N ALA A 128 -9.77 -12.09 11.51
CA ALA A 128 -10.71 -13.04 12.07
C ALA A 128 -11.56 -12.41 13.19
N GLN A 129 -10.92 -11.69 14.12
CA GLN A 129 -11.59 -11.00 15.22
C GLN A 129 -12.63 -9.99 14.74
N HIS A 130 -12.34 -9.27 13.66
CA HIS A 130 -13.20 -8.19 13.14
C HIS A 130 -14.11 -8.60 11.97
N GLY A 131 -14.09 -9.88 11.55
CA GLY A 131 -14.91 -10.34 10.42
C GLY A 131 -14.51 -9.73 9.09
N LEU A 132 -13.21 -9.52 8.87
CA LEU A 132 -12.64 -8.90 7.65
C LEU A 132 -11.82 -9.89 6.79
N PRO A 133 -12.28 -11.13 6.52
CA PRO A 133 -11.49 -12.13 5.79
C PRO A 133 -11.17 -11.68 4.36
N ARG A 134 -12.00 -10.80 3.78
CA ARG A 134 -11.81 -10.29 2.42
C ARG A 134 -10.49 -9.52 2.28
N LEU A 135 -10.00 -8.85 3.33
CA LEU A 135 -8.75 -8.10 3.26
C LEU A 135 -7.52 -9.00 3.06
N LEU A 136 -7.54 -10.21 3.64
CA LEU A 136 -6.47 -11.21 3.43
C LEU A 136 -6.52 -11.75 1.99
N ILE A 137 -7.72 -12.13 1.53
CA ILE A 137 -7.93 -12.65 0.17
C ILE A 137 -7.50 -11.62 -0.88
N ASP A 138 -7.89 -10.37 -0.69
CA ASP A 138 -7.58 -9.26 -1.60
C ASP A 138 -6.09 -8.90 -1.64
N ALA A 139 -5.34 -9.28 -0.59
CA ALA A 139 -3.88 -9.17 -0.50
C ALA A 139 -3.16 -10.43 -1.02
N GLY A 140 -3.89 -11.49 -1.41
CA GLY A 140 -3.31 -12.77 -1.81
C GLY A 140 -2.71 -13.58 -0.66
N LEU A 141 -3.21 -13.36 0.57
CA LEU A 141 -2.73 -13.96 1.82
C LEU A 141 -3.78 -14.87 2.49
N GLY A 142 -4.94 -15.06 1.86
CA GLY A 142 -6.05 -15.88 2.34
C GLY A 142 -6.13 -17.25 1.68
#